data_AF-A0A1B8P7J0-F1
#
_entry.id   AF-A0A1B8P7J0-F1
#
_cell.length_a   1.000
_cell.length_b   1.000
_cell.length_c   1.000
_cell.angle_alpha   90.00
_cell.angle_beta   90.00
_cell.angle_gamma   90.00
#
_symmetry.space_group_name_H-M   'P 1'
#
loop_
_entity.id
_entity.type
_entity.pdbx_description
1 polymer ?
#
loop_
_entity_poly.entity_id
_entity_poly.type
_entity_poly.pdbx_seq_one_letter_code
_entity_poly.pdbx_strand_id
1 'polypeptide(L)'
;MTDVADALALLKRGTHEILLEEELEKKLASGRTLRIKAGFDPTAPDLHLGHSVLLTKMRQFQDLGHEVIFLIGDFTGRIGDPTGKNVTRKPLTEEEVRANAETYKEQVFKVLDPAKTEVRFNAEWFSSMSAADMIELAAQSTVARMLERDDFEKRYRAGQSISIHEFLYPLVQGYDSVALEADIELGGTDQKFNLLMGREVQKHFDQESQVVITMPLLEGWTASRRCPSRWATMSGSTKRRAPCSTNWCPCPIA
;
A
#
# COMPACT_ATOMS: atom_id res chain seq x y z
N MET A 1 -15.47 -9.17 -22.64
CA MET A 1 -15.86 -9.00 -21.23
C MET A 1 -15.50 -10.29 -20.53
N THR A 2 -14.55 -10.24 -19.61
CA THR A 2 -14.24 -11.36 -18.73
C THR A 2 -15.45 -11.63 -17.85
N ASP A 3 -15.80 -12.89 -17.61
CA ASP A 3 -16.87 -13.23 -16.67
C ASP A 3 -16.51 -12.68 -15.28
N VAL A 4 -17.50 -12.17 -14.53
CA VAL A 4 -17.28 -11.59 -13.19
C VAL A 4 -16.69 -12.64 -12.26
N ALA A 5 -17.13 -13.90 -12.39
CA ALA A 5 -16.58 -15.01 -11.63
C ALA A 5 -15.10 -15.26 -11.97
N ASP A 6 -14.71 -15.19 -13.24
CA ASP A 6 -13.33 -15.35 -13.68
C ASP A 6 -12.45 -14.19 -13.20
N ALA A 7 -12.95 -12.96 -13.27
CA ALA A 7 -12.27 -11.76 -12.77
C ALA A 7 -12.05 -11.86 -11.26
N LEU A 8 -13.08 -12.25 -10.51
CA LEU A 8 -12.99 -12.45 -9.06
C LEU A 8 -11.99 -13.57 -8.72
N ALA A 9 -12.02 -14.70 -9.43
CA ALA A 9 -11.08 -15.81 -9.22
C ALA A 9 -9.63 -15.40 -9.49
N LEU A 10 -9.39 -14.59 -10.53
CA LEU A 10 -8.08 -14.00 -10.82
C LEU A 10 -7.62 -13.08 -9.68
N LEU A 11 -8.50 -12.18 -9.23
CA LEU A 11 -8.19 -11.21 -8.18
C LEU A 11 -8.01 -11.84 -6.79
N LYS A 12 -8.66 -12.97 -6.50
CA LYS A 12 -8.44 -13.74 -5.26
C LYS A 12 -7.08 -14.43 -5.22
N ARG A 13 -6.50 -14.74 -6.37
CA ARG A 13 -5.21 -15.44 -6.42
C ARG A 13 -4.09 -14.58 -5.83
N GLY A 14 -3.40 -15.13 -4.82
CA GLY A 14 -2.27 -14.48 -4.15
C GLY A 14 -2.66 -13.32 -3.22
N THR A 15 -3.96 -13.07 -3.05
CA THR A 15 -4.49 -12.07 -2.11
C THR A 15 -4.58 -12.67 -0.72
N HIS A 16 -4.26 -11.90 0.31
CA HIS A 16 -4.40 -12.34 1.70
C HIS A 16 -5.86 -12.27 2.14
N GLU A 17 -6.49 -11.12 1.93
CA GLU A 17 -7.88 -10.88 2.33
C GLU A 17 -8.52 -9.87 1.39
N ILE A 18 -9.78 -10.13 1.00
CA ILE A 18 -10.67 -9.15 0.37
C ILE A 18 -11.77 -8.88 1.40
N LEU A 19 -11.81 -7.67 1.91
CA LEU A 19 -12.83 -7.30 2.88
C LEU A 19 -14.16 -7.09 2.16
N LEU A 20 -15.20 -7.80 2.61
CA LEU A 20 -16.53 -7.79 2.01
C LEU A 20 -16.47 -8.14 0.51
N GLU A 21 -16.06 -9.38 0.20
CA GLU A 21 -15.93 -9.89 -1.17
C GLU A 21 -17.18 -9.65 -2.05
N GLU A 22 -18.37 -9.69 -1.46
CA GLU A 22 -19.63 -9.37 -2.15
C GLU A 22 -19.69 -7.94 -2.70
N GLU A 23 -19.04 -6.97 -2.03
CA GLU A 23 -18.93 -5.59 -2.53
C GLU A 23 -18.01 -5.54 -3.77
N LEU A 24 -16.92 -6.33 -3.77
CA LEU A 24 -16.05 -6.44 -4.95
C LEU A 24 -16.80 -7.03 -6.14
N GLU A 25 -17.55 -8.10 -5.93
CA GLU A 25 -18.36 -8.74 -6.96
C GLU A 25 -19.38 -7.75 -7.55
N LYS A 26 -20.09 -7.00 -6.70
CA LYS A 26 -21.03 -5.95 -7.14
C LYS A 26 -20.34 -4.86 -7.96
N LYS A 27 -19.17 -4.37 -7.51
CA LYS A 27 -18.40 -3.36 -8.24
C LYS A 27 -17.92 -3.88 -9.60
N LEU A 28 -17.41 -5.11 -9.67
CA LEU A 28 -17.01 -5.75 -10.93
C LEU A 28 -18.21 -5.95 -11.88
N ALA A 29 -19.36 -6.36 -11.34
CA ALA A 29 -20.59 -6.56 -12.11
C ALA A 29 -21.21 -5.26 -12.64
N SER A 30 -20.85 -4.10 -12.09
CA SER A 30 -21.36 -2.80 -12.55
C SER A 30 -20.95 -2.44 -13.99
N GLY A 31 -19.90 -3.07 -14.52
CA GLY A 31 -19.40 -2.84 -15.88
C GLY A 31 -18.69 -1.51 -16.10
N ARG A 32 -18.57 -0.66 -15.06
CA ARG A 32 -17.80 0.59 -15.14
C ARG A 32 -16.30 0.35 -14.93
N THR A 33 -15.48 1.28 -15.42
CA THR A 33 -14.06 1.32 -15.09
C THR A 33 -13.91 1.71 -13.62
N LEU A 34 -13.39 0.79 -12.80
CA LEU A 34 -13.11 1.02 -11.39
C LEU A 34 -11.77 1.74 -11.22
N ARG A 35 -11.68 2.54 -10.15
CA ARG A 35 -10.49 3.30 -9.74
C ARG A 35 -9.76 2.58 -8.61
N ILE A 36 -8.59 2.05 -8.89
CA ILE A 36 -7.83 1.17 -7.99
C ILE A 36 -6.63 1.91 -7.41
N LYS A 37 -6.74 2.34 -6.15
CA LYS A 37 -5.70 3.10 -5.44
C LYS A 37 -4.66 2.17 -4.81
N ALA A 38 -3.39 2.53 -4.92
CA ALA A 38 -2.34 2.04 -4.04
C ALA A 38 -1.37 3.18 -3.71
N GLY A 39 -1.14 3.42 -2.42
CA GLY A 39 -0.25 4.47 -1.91
C GLY A 39 1.18 3.97 -1.71
N PHE A 40 2.15 4.80 -2.09
CA PHE A 40 3.58 4.55 -1.90
C PHE A 40 4.25 5.80 -1.35
N ASP A 41 4.79 5.70 -0.14
CA ASP A 41 5.60 6.75 0.46
C ASP A 41 7.06 6.62 0.00
N PRO A 42 7.60 7.59 -0.77
CA PRO A 42 8.95 7.52 -1.37
C PRO A 42 10.04 7.82 -0.34
N THR A 43 10.17 6.95 0.66
CA THR A 43 11.13 7.08 1.76
C THR A 43 12.55 6.61 1.44
N ALA A 44 12.73 6.03 0.26
CA ALA A 44 13.99 5.59 -0.32
C ALA A 44 13.88 5.71 -1.86
N PRO A 45 14.99 5.72 -2.61
CA PRO A 45 14.95 5.88 -4.07
C PRO A 45 14.46 4.63 -4.82
N ASP A 46 14.56 3.43 -4.23
CA ASP A 46 14.28 2.18 -4.92
C ASP A 46 13.12 1.39 -4.32
N LEU A 47 12.25 0.87 -5.19
CA LEU A 47 11.25 -0.11 -4.81
C LEU A 47 11.92 -1.47 -4.59
N HIS A 48 11.69 -2.07 -3.44
CA HIS A 48 12.10 -3.46 -3.19
C HIS A 48 11.07 -4.48 -3.68
N LEU A 49 11.47 -5.76 -3.72
CA LEU A 49 10.61 -6.88 -4.13
C LEU A 49 9.28 -7.00 -3.36
N GLY A 50 9.19 -6.50 -2.12
CA GLY A 50 7.90 -6.42 -1.42
C GLY A 50 6.84 -5.62 -2.18
N HIS A 51 7.21 -4.55 -2.89
CA HIS A 51 6.27 -3.73 -3.66
C HIS A 51 5.79 -4.43 -4.93
N SER A 52 6.54 -5.39 -5.48
CA SER A 52 6.14 -6.07 -6.71
C SER A 52 4.87 -6.90 -6.51
N VAL A 53 4.57 -7.35 -5.29
CA VAL A 53 3.32 -8.06 -4.97
C VAL A 53 2.10 -7.14 -5.21
N LEU A 54 2.15 -5.90 -4.71
CA LEU A 54 1.10 -4.90 -4.93
C LEU A 54 1.02 -4.48 -6.39
N LEU A 55 2.16 -4.18 -7.02
CA LEU A 55 2.21 -3.78 -8.43
C LEU A 55 1.67 -4.87 -9.37
N THR A 56 1.93 -6.14 -9.07
CA THR A 56 1.38 -7.26 -9.85
C THR A 56 -0.14 -7.33 -9.70
N LYS A 57 -0.68 -7.06 -8.50
CA LYS A 57 -2.13 -7.00 -8.31
C LYS A 57 -2.76 -5.82 -9.05
N MET A 58 -2.14 -4.64 -9.00
CA MET A 58 -2.55 -3.48 -9.83
C MET A 58 -2.55 -3.85 -11.32
N ARG A 59 -1.51 -4.54 -11.80
CA ARG A 59 -1.46 -4.97 -13.20
C ARG A 59 -2.63 -5.87 -13.60
N GLN A 60 -3.06 -6.78 -12.73
CA GLN A 60 -4.24 -7.62 -12.97
C GLN A 60 -5.51 -6.77 -13.15
N PHE A 61 -5.68 -5.70 -12.37
CA PHE A 61 -6.79 -4.76 -12.58
C PHE A 61 -6.69 -4.04 -13.94
N GLN A 62 -5.50 -3.64 -14.38
CA GLN A 62 -5.30 -3.05 -15.71
C GLN A 62 -5.64 -4.03 -16.85
N ASP A 63 -5.28 -5.31 -16.68
CA ASP A 63 -5.58 -6.36 -17.65
C ASP A 63 -7.10 -6.66 -17.71
N LEU A 64 -7.82 -6.44 -16.60
CA LEU A 64 -9.29 -6.47 -16.55
C LEU A 64 -9.96 -5.18 -17.09
N GLY A 65 -9.17 -4.16 -17.48
CA GLY A 65 -9.67 -2.93 -18.08
C GLY A 65 -9.98 -1.81 -17.08
N HIS A 66 -9.56 -1.95 -15.82
CA HIS A 66 -9.71 -0.93 -14.79
C HIS A 66 -8.54 0.07 -14.80
N GLU A 67 -8.77 1.23 -14.19
CA GLU A 67 -7.75 2.26 -14.04
C GLU A 67 -7.07 2.10 -12.69
N VAL A 68 -5.74 2.11 -12.69
CA VAL A 68 -4.97 2.07 -11.44
C VAL A 68 -4.38 3.43 -11.13
N ILE A 69 -4.43 3.81 -9.87
CA ILE A 69 -3.92 5.06 -9.36
C ILE A 69 -2.70 4.75 -8.51
N PHE A 70 -1.53 5.13 -9.01
CA PHE A 70 -0.29 5.09 -8.27
C PHE A 70 -0.15 6.40 -7.49
N LEU A 71 -0.52 6.36 -6.21
CA LEU A 71 -0.48 7.53 -5.35
C LEU A 71 0.89 7.66 -4.68
N ILE A 72 1.54 8.79 -4.90
CA ILE A 72 2.81 9.16 -4.30
C ILE A 72 2.52 9.98 -3.05
N GLY A 73 3.01 9.49 -1.91
CA GLY A 73 2.80 10.09 -0.60
C GLY A 73 3.81 11.19 -0.28
N ASP A 74 3.76 12.31 -1.00
CA ASP A 74 4.71 13.42 -0.80
C ASP A 74 4.37 14.33 0.40
N PHE A 75 3.09 14.41 0.76
CA PHE A 75 2.64 14.99 2.03
C PHE A 75 2.71 13.98 3.18
N THR A 76 2.20 12.76 2.99
CA THR A 76 2.19 11.68 4.03
C THR A 76 3.59 11.28 4.45
N GLY A 77 4.56 11.26 3.51
CA GLY A 77 5.97 11.01 3.81
C GLY A 77 6.58 12.02 4.79
N ARG A 78 6.04 13.24 4.89
CA ARG A 78 6.47 14.27 5.86
C ARG A 78 5.92 14.04 7.26
N ILE A 79 4.74 13.43 7.39
CA ILE A 79 4.16 13.00 8.67
C ILE A 79 4.86 11.74 9.16
N GLY A 80 5.04 10.76 8.25
CA GLY A 80 5.67 9.48 8.49
C GLY A 80 4.71 8.42 9.03
N ASP A 81 4.52 7.35 8.26
CA ASP A 81 3.68 6.22 8.67
C ASP A 81 4.24 5.51 9.93
N PRO A 82 3.48 5.45 11.05
CA PRO A 82 3.90 4.72 12.25
C PRO A 82 3.77 3.19 12.12
N THR A 83 3.15 2.67 11.04
CA THR A 83 2.77 1.25 10.90
C THR A 83 3.96 0.31 11.04
N GLY A 84 3.89 -0.56 12.06
CA GLY A 84 4.90 -1.61 12.31
C GLY A 84 6.25 -1.09 12.81
N LYS A 85 6.35 0.18 13.25
CA LYS A 85 7.62 0.81 13.67
C LYS A 85 7.63 1.26 15.12
N ASN A 86 8.77 1.04 15.78
CA ASN A 86 9.03 1.46 17.16
C ASN A 86 9.61 2.88 17.28
N VAL A 87 10.00 3.52 16.17
CA VAL A 87 10.64 4.85 16.16
C VAL A 87 10.09 5.67 14.99
N THR A 88 9.72 6.92 15.26
CA THR A 88 9.28 7.91 14.27
C THR A 88 10.38 8.15 13.23
N ARG A 89 10.04 8.10 11.92
CA ARG A 89 11.01 8.34 10.85
C ARG A 89 11.47 9.81 10.85
N LYS A 90 12.69 10.07 10.37
CA LYS A 90 13.11 11.45 10.08
C LYS A 90 12.30 11.98 8.89
N PRO A 91 11.74 13.20 8.95
CA PRO A 91 11.03 13.80 7.83
C PRO A 91 11.99 14.08 6.67
N LEU A 92 11.56 13.83 5.44
CA LEU A 92 12.28 14.15 4.21
C LEU A 92 11.96 15.56 3.72
N THR A 93 12.88 16.17 2.96
CA THR A 93 12.64 17.43 2.25
C THR A 93 11.78 17.19 0.99
N GLU A 94 11.11 18.24 0.51
CA GLU A 94 10.29 18.17 -0.70
C GLU A 94 11.12 17.77 -1.94
N GLU A 95 12.37 18.25 -2.02
CA GLU A 95 13.29 17.94 -3.10
C GLU A 95 13.68 16.45 -3.12
N GLU A 96 13.97 15.87 -1.95
CA GLU A 96 14.28 14.44 -1.81
C GLU A 96 13.07 13.56 -2.18
N VAL A 97 11.88 13.94 -1.71
CA VAL A 97 10.64 13.25 -2.01
C VAL A 97 10.36 13.26 -3.52
N ARG A 98 10.53 14.41 -4.18
CA ARG A 98 10.36 14.54 -5.63
C ARG A 98 11.39 13.71 -6.41
N ALA A 99 12.65 13.70 -5.97
CA ALA A 99 13.68 12.88 -6.60
C ALA A 99 13.38 11.37 -6.51
N ASN A 100 12.97 10.90 -5.32
CA ASN A 100 12.57 9.51 -5.11
C ASN A 100 11.27 9.15 -5.86
N ALA A 101 10.36 10.10 -6.03
CA ALA A 101 9.12 9.92 -6.77
C ALA A 101 9.37 9.63 -8.26
N GLU A 102 10.33 10.34 -8.88
CA GLU A 102 10.70 10.09 -10.28
C GLU A 102 11.31 8.70 -10.48
N THR A 103 12.21 8.27 -9.58
CA THR A 103 12.79 6.92 -9.66
C THR A 103 11.74 5.84 -9.44
N TYR A 104 10.77 6.07 -8.55
CA TYR A 104 9.62 5.17 -8.36
C TYR A 104 8.80 5.04 -9.64
N LYS A 105 8.46 6.15 -10.27
CA LYS A 105 7.68 6.19 -11.51
C LYS A 105 8.35 5.37 -12.62
N GLU A 106 9.66 5.55 -12.82
CA GLU A 106 10.43 4.75 -13.79
C GLU A 106 10.41 3.24 -13.49
N GLN A 107 10.43 2.85 -12.22
CA GLN A 107 10.42 1.46 -11.79
C GLN A 107 9.03 0.83 -11.91
N VAL A 108 7.98 1.58 -11.55
CA VAL A 108 6.57 1.16 -11.60
C VAL A 108 6.15 0.85 -13.04
N PHE A 109 6.54 1.68 -14.00
CA PHE A 109 6.21 1.49 -15.41
C PHE A 109 6.94 0.32 -16.09
N LYS A 110 7.84 -0.38 -15.37
CA LYS A 110 8.33 -1.69 -15.81
C LYS A 110 7.28 -2.80 -15.62
N VAL A 111 6.27 -2.57 -14.78
CA VAL A 111 5.20 -3.53 -14.46
C VAL A 111 3.84 -3.01 -14.94
N LEU A 112 3.52 -1.75 -14.65
CA LEU A 112 2.24 -1.14 -14.99
C LEU A 112 2.26 -0.54 -16.40
N ASP A 113 1.11 -0.58 -17.07
CA ASP A 113 0.88 0.13 -18.33
C ASP A 113 0.65 1.62 -18.07
N PRO A 114 1.53 2.53 -18.54
CA PRO A 114 1.36 3.97 -18.33
C PRO A 114 0.05 4.53 -18.90
N ALA A 115 -0.50 3.93 -19.96
CA ALA A 115 -1.76 4.37 -20.56
C ALA A 115 -3.00 4.06 -19.70
N LYS A 116 -2.84 3.18 -18.70
CA LYS A 116 -3.88 2.77 -17.75
C LYS A 116 -3.47 3.07 -16.31
N THR A 117 -2.51 3.97 -16.10
CA THR A 117 -2.02 4.35 -14.78
C THR A 117 -2.11 5.86 -14.61
N GLU A 118 -2.88 6.28 -13.62
CA GLU A 118 -2.90 7.65 -13.13
C GLU A 118 -1.82 7.77 -12.05
N VAL A 119 -0.89 8.73 -12.19
CA VAL A 119 0.10 9.04 -11.14
C VAL A 119 -0.34 10.33 -10.46
N ARG A 120 -0.54 10.28 -9.13
CA ARG A 120 -1.04 11.41 -8.34
C ARG A 120 -0.17 11.65 -7.12
N PHE A 121 -0.16 12.88 -6.64
CA PHE A 121 0.60 13.31 -5.46
C PHE A 121 -0.37 13.82 -4.40
N ASN A 122 -0.30 13.32 -3.16
CA ASN A 122 -1.28 13.74 -2.15
C ASN A 122 -1.10 15.18 -1.66
N ALA A 123 0.05 15.81 -1.92
CA ALA A 123 0.20 17.25 -1.76
C ALA A 123 -0.78 18.06 -2.62
N GLU A 124 -1.34 17.51 -3.70
CA GLU A 124 -2.32 18.20 -4.56
C GLU A 124 -3.54 18.69 -3.79
N TRP A 125 -4.03 17.92 -2.81
CA TRP A 125 -5.15 18.32 -1.95
C TRP A 125 -4.70 18.83 -0.58
N PHE A 126 -3.63 18.26 0.00
CA PHE A 126 -3.19 18.68 1.33
C PHE A 126 -2.47 20.03 1.36
N SER A 127 -1.87 20.48 0.25
CA SER A 127 -1.23 21.80 0.21
C SER A 127 -2.25 22.95 0.28
N SER A 128 -3.48 22.70 -0.16
CA SER A 128 -4.60 23.65 -0.08
C SER A 128 -5.52 23.44 1.12
N MET A 129 -5.34 22.35 1.88
CA MET A 129 -6.19 22.02 3.01
C MET A 129 -5.95 23.00 4.16
N SER A 130 -7.01 23.67 4.60
CA SER A 130 -6.93 24.61 5.72
C SER A 130 -6.85 23.88 7.06
N ALA A 131 -6.48 24.61 8.12
CA ALA A 131 -6.54 24.07 9.48
C ALA A 131 -7.98 23.69 9.89
N ALA A 132 -8.99 24.38 9.37
CA ALA A 132 -10.39 24.04 9.64
C ALA A 132 -10.75 22.70 9.00
N ASP A 133 -10.39 22.49 7.74
CA ASP A 133 -10.62 21.22 7.03
C ASP A 133 -9.91 20.05 7.72
N MET A 134 -8.68 20.26 8.20
CA MET A 134 -7.94 19.26 8.97
C MET A 134 -8.62 18.92 10.30
N ILE A 135 -9.23 19.91 10.98
CA ILE A 135 -10.00 19.69 12.21
C ILE A 135 -11.28 18.90 11.90
N GLU A 136 -11.96 19.23 10.81
CA GLU A 136 -13.14 18.47 10.36
C GLU A 136 -12.76 17.03 10.05
N LEU A 137 -11.65 16.79 9.36
CA LEU A 137 -11.12 15.44 9.11
C LEU A 137 -10.77 14.71 10.42
N ALA A 138 -10.14 15.39 11.37
CA ALA A 138 -9.81 14.84 12.69
C ALA A 138 -11.04 14.47 13.52
N ALA A 139 -12.16 15.17 13.33
CA ALA A 139 -13.41 14.90 14.02
C ALA A 139 -14.10 13.58 13.59
N GLN A 140 -13.66 12.97 12.48
CA GLN A 140 -14.25 11.75 11.94
C GLN A 140 -13.83 10.47 12.69
N SER A 141 -12.94 10.57 13.67
CA SER A 141 -12.50 9.43 14.48
C SER A 141 -12.22 9.87 15.92
N THR A 142 -12.12 8.88 16.80
CA THR A 142 -11.85 9.11 18.23
C THR A 142 -10.45 8.64 18.60
N VAL A 143 -9.89 9.24 19.65
CA VAL A 143 -8.62 8.76 20.23
C VAL A 143 -8.75 7.29 20.64
N ALA A 144 -9.89 6.89 21.20
CA ALA A 144 -10.14 5.49 21.58
C ALA A 144 -10.02 4.55 20.38
N ARG A 145 -10.64 4.91 19.24
CA ARG A 145 -10.56 4.13 18.00
C ARG A 145 -9.14 4.06 17.46
N MET A 146 -8.37 5.15 17.54
CA MET A 146 -6.96 5.13 17.12
C MET A 146 -6.11 4.21 18.01
N LEU A 147 -6.38 4.16 19.32
CA LEU A 147 -5.67 3.30 20.27
C LEU A 147 -5.98 1.81 20.11
N GLU A 148 -7.02 1.42 19.37
CA GLU A 148 -7.28 0.01 19.00
C GLU A 148 -6.29 -0.53 17.96
N ARG A 149 -5.52 0.36 17.32
CA ARG A 149 -4.46 -0.04 16.40
C ARG A 149 -3.32 -0.69 17.16
N ASP A 150 -2.92 -1.90 16.76
CA ASP A 150 -1.94 -2.76 17.43
C ASP A 150 -0.66 -2.05 17.90
N ASP A 151 -0.09 -1.17 17.08
CA ASP A 151 1.17 -0.47 17.37
C ASP A 151 0.97 0.66 18.40
N PHE A 152 -0.09 1.45 18.28
CA PHE A 152 -0.46 2.45 19.29
C PHE A 152 -0.87 1.79 20.60
N GLU A 153 -1.61 0.69 20.57
CA GLU A 153 -1.98 -0.06 21.76
C GLU A 153 -0.73 -0.53 22.52
N LYS A 154 0.22 -1.16 21.81
CA LYS A 154 1.48 -1.66 22.40
C LYS A 154 2.32 -0.52 22.97
N ARG A 155 2.50 0.58 22.22
CA ARG A 155 3.28 1.75 22.67
C ARG A 155 2.65 2.41 23.89
N TYR A 156 1.33 2.59 23.88
CA TYR A 156 0.59 3.20 24.99
C TYR A 156 0.69 2.35 26.26
N ARG A 157 0.48 1.03 26.15
CA ARG A 157 0.65 0.08 27.27
C ARG A 157 2.09 0.04 27.80
N ALA A 158 3.08 0.22 26.92
CA ALA A 158 4.49 0.25 27.29
C ALA A 158 4.96 1.61 27.83
N GLY A 159 4.08 2.62 27.94
CA GLY A 159 4.45 3.98 28.35
C GLY A 159 5.38 4.69 27.36
N GLN A 160 5.44 4.22 26.11
CA GLN A 160 6.21 4.85 25.05
C GLN A 160 5.43 6.06 24.51
N SER A 161 6.13 7.16 24.27
CA SER A 161 5.53 8.38 23.73
C SER A 161 4.91 8.12 22.35
N ILE A 162 3.69 8.60 22.13
CA ILE A 162 3.01 8.64 20.83
C ILE A 162 2.71 10.11 20.54
N SER A 163 3.18 10.61 19.40
CA SER A 163 3.00 12.02 19.05
C SER A 163 1.61 12.26 18.46
N ILE A 164 1.03 13.44 18.70
CA ILE A 164 -0.34 13.76 18.22
C ILE A 164 -0.44 13.65 16.69
N HIS A 165 0.58 14.10 15.96
CA HIS A 165 0.59 14.05 14.50
C HIS A 165 0.57 12.60 13.94
N GLU A 166 1.00 11.60 14.72
CA GLU A 166 0.95 10.19 14.31
C GLU A 166 -0.51 9.70 14.22
N PHE A 167 -1.42 10.27 15.01
CA PHE A 167 -2.86 9.98 14.92
C PHE A 167 -3.54 10.59 13.69
N LEU A 168 -2.93 11.59 13.07
CA LEU A 168 -3.45 12.20 11.84
C LEU A 168 -3.16 11.32 10.62
N TYR A 169 -2.10 10.50 10.66
CA TYR A 169 -1.66 9.73 9.50
C TYR A 169 -2.77 8.82 8.91
N PRO A 170 -3.51 8.00 9.68
CA PRO A 170 -4.57 7.16 9.14
C PRO A 170 -5.72 7.97 8.50
N LEU A 171 -5.98 9.17 9.01
CA LEU A 171 -7.03 10.05 8.50
C LEU A 171 -6.61 10.70 7.18
N VAL A 172 -5.37 11.19 7.11
CA VAL A 172 -4.77 11.76 5.90
C VAL A 172 -4.74 10.71 4.79
N GLN A 173 -4.23 9.50 5.08
CA GLN A 173 -4.27 8.41 4.10
C GLN A 173 -5.70 8.01 3.71
N GLY A 174 -6.65 8.07 4.64
CA GLY A 174 -8.05 7.80 4.36
C GLY A 174 -8.69 8.86 3.47
N TYR A 175 -8.36 10.13 3.67
CA TYR A 175 -8.83 11.24 2.84
C TYR A 175 -8.28 11.18 1.41
N ASP A 176 -7.09 10.59 1.20
CA ASP A 176 -6.61 10.32 -0.16
C ASP A 176 -7.62 9.51 -0.98
N SER A 177 -8.38 8.61 -0.35
CA SER A 177 -9.42 7.83 -1.03
C SER A 177 -10.65 8.67 -1.38
N VAL A 178 -10.96 9.69 -0.58
CA VAL A 178 -12.01 10.68 -0.89
C VAL A 178 -11.59 11.53 -2.09
N ALA A 179 -10.39 12.08 -2.06
CA ALA A 179 -9.86 12.92 -3.12
C ALA A 179 -9.72 12.20 -4.47
N LEU A 180 -9.47 10.88 -4.43
CA LEU A 180 -9.30 10.06 -5.62
C LEU A 180 -10.57 9.33 -6.06
N GLU A 181 -11.66 9.41 -5.29
CA GLU A 181 -12.89 8.64 -5.50
C GLU A 181 -12.58 7.13 -5.68
N ALA A 182 -11.77 6.59 -4.76
CA ALA A 182 -11.24 5.24 -4.88
C ALA A 182 -12.33 4.19 -4.69
N ASP A 183 -12.44 3.25 -5.64
CA ASP A 183 -13.35 2.11 -5.56
C ASP A 183 -12.77 0.95 -4.78
N ILE A 184 -11.45 0.81 -4.87
CA ILE A 184 -10.67 -0.26 -4.27
C ILE A 184 -9.34 0.34 -3.82
N GLU A 185 -8.92 0.03 -2.60
CA GLU A 185 -7.55 0.33 -2.14
C GLU A 185 -6.79 -0.95 -1.84
N LEU A 186 -5.60 -1.05 -2.44
CA LEU A 186 -4.67 -2.15 -2.25
C LEU A 186 -3.62 -1.75 -1.21
N GLY A 187 -3.30 -2.66 -0.30
CA GLY A 187 -2.19 -2.47 0.63
C GLY A 187 -1.62 -3.77 1.18
N GLY A 188 -0.54 -3.69 1.95
CA GLY A 188 -0.02 -4.84 2.70
C GLY A 188 -0.93 -5.21 3.87
N THR A 189 -0.74 -6.39 4.44
CA THR A 189 -1.49 -6.82 5.64
C THR A 189 -1.27 -5.91 6.85
N ASP A 190 -0.12 -5.24 6.92
CA ASP A 190 0.22 -4.22 7.92
C ASP A 190 -0.62 -2.95 7.79
N GLN A 191 -1.10 -2.62 6.59
CA GLN A 191 -1.86 -1.39 6.31
C GLN A 191 -3.36 -1.53 6.59
N LYS A 192 -3.84 -2.69 7.06
CA LYS A 192 -5.28 -2.98 7.21
C LYS A 192 -6.04 -1.89 7.98
N PHE A 193 -5.47 -1.36 9.05
CA PHE A 193 -6.11 -0.29 9.83
C PHE A 193 -6.29 1.00 9.00
N ASN A 194 -5.26 1.43 8.28
CA ASN A 194 -5.32 2.65 7.46
C ASN A 194 -6.30 2.48 6.29
N LEU A 195 -6.32 1.30 5.66
CA LEU A 195 -7.27 0.98 4.58
C LEU A 195 -8.73 0.99 5.06
N LEU A 196 -8.97 0.52 6.29
CA LEU A 196 -10.28 0.60 6.95
C LEU A 196 -10.65 2.05 7.30
N MET A 197 -9.69 2.88 7.68
CA MET A 197 -9.93 4.32 7.84
C MET A 197 -10.33 5.01 6.55
N GLY A 198 -9.76 4.63 5.41
CA GLY A 198 -10.25 5.11 4.10
C GLY A 198 -11.74 4.85 3.89
N ARG A 199 -12.22 3.65 4.23
CA ARG A 199 -13.67 3.33 4.14
C ARG A 199 -14.53 4.21 5.01
N GLU A 200 -14.13 4.42 6.27
CA GLU A 200 -14.91 5.24 7.20
C GLU A 200 -14.87 6.72 6.81
N VAL A 201 -13.74 7.25 6.38
CA VAL A 201 -13.63 8.63 5.90
C VAL A 201 -14.50 8.82 4.65
N GLN A 202 -14.47 7.92 3.68
CA GLN A 202 -15.34 8.01 2.50
C GLN A 202 -16.83 8.08 2.85
N LYS A 203 -17.31 7.30 3.84
CA LYS A 203 -18.71 7.37 4.28
C LYS A 203 -19.08 8.75 4.83
N HIS A 204 -18.18 9.39 5.58
CA HIS A 204 -18.42 10.72 6.14
C HIS A 204 -18.45 11.82 5.06
N PHE A 205 -17.80 11.58 3.92
CA PHE A 205 -17.85 12.45 2.74
C PHE A 205 -18.88 11.99 1.70
N ASP A 206 -19.90 11.23 2.12
CA ASP A 206 -21.01 10.73 1.28
C ASP A 206 -20.56 9.94 0.03
N GLN A 207 -19.37 9.32 0.08
CA GLN A 207 -18.86 8.44 -0.97
C GLN A 207 -19.13 6.96 -0.65
N GLU A 208 -19.32 6.17 -1.70
CA GLU A 208 -19.36 4.71 -1.57
C GLU A 208 -17.99 4.22 -1.06
N SER A 209 -17.98 3.43 0.02
CA SER A 209 -16.73 2.92 0.58
C SER A 209 -15.95 2.06 -0.44
N GLN A 210 -14.63 2.26 -0.46
CA GLN A 210 -13.71 1.43 -1.21
C GLN A 210 -13.70 -0.02 -0.71
N VAL A 211 -13.51 -0.99 -1.59
CA VAL A 211 -13.16 -2.36 -1.19
C VAL A 211 -11.70 -2.39 -0.74
N VAL A 212 -11.43 -3.04 0.40
CA VAL A 212 -10.08 -3.21 0.91
C VAL A 212 -9.54 -4.57 0.48
N ILE A 213 -8.40 -4.56 -0.21
CA ILE A 213 -7.71 -5.79 -0.61
C ILE A 213 -6.31 -5.75 -0.02
N THR A 214 -6.01 -6.70 0.86
CA THR A 214 -4.67 -6.84 1.45
C THR A 214 -3.87 -7.92 0.76
N MET A 215 -2.60 -7.62 0.51
CA MET A 215 -1.63 -8.53 -0.05
C MET A 215 -0.69 -9.03 1.05
N PRO A 216 -0.24 -10.30 0.99
CA PRO A 216 0.71 -10.82 1.96
C PRO A 216 2.02 -10.04 1.90
N LEU A 217 2.64 -9.81 3.06
CA LEU A 217 3.97 -9.25 3.14
C LEU A 217 5.00 -10.28 2.66
N LEU A 218 5.86 -9.86 1.75
CA LEU A 218 6.99 -10.68 1.32
C LEU A 218 8.08 -10.62 2.39
N GLU A 219 8.31 -11.73 3.10
CA GLU A 219 9.39 -11.78 4.09
C GLU A 219 10.75 -11.56 3.40
N GLY A 220 11.48 -10.55 3.86
CA GLY A 220 12.84 -10.30 3.42
C GLY A 220 13.76 -11.45 3.81
N TRP A 221 14.81 -11.68 3.02
CA TRP A 221 15.88 -12.60 3.37
C TRP A 221 16.67 -12.06 4.56
N THR A 222 16.22 -12.36 5.79
CA THR A 222 17.05 -12.23 6.98
C THR A 222 17.77 -13.56 7.20
N ALA A 223 19.05 -13.50 7.58
CA ALA A 223 19.92 -14.66 7.73
C ALA A 223 19.40 -15.73 8.73
N SER A 224 18.30 -15.47 9.46
CA SER A 224 17.69 -16.38 10.43
C SER A 224 16.46 -17.14 9.93
N ARG A 225 15.90 -16.85 8.75
CA ARG A 225 14.75 -17.61 8.19
C ARG A 225 15.06 -18.10 6.78
N ARG A 226 15.55 -19.34 6.68
CA ARG A 226 15.65 -20.05 5.41
C ARG A 226 14.27 -20.56 4.99
N CYS A 227 13.74 -20.05 3.87
CA CYS A 227 12.65 -20.72 3.15
C CYS A 227 13.26 -21.80 2.22
N PRO A 228 12.69 -23.02 2.12
CA PRO A 228 13.27 -24.08 1.31
C PRO A 228 13.02 -23.86 -0.19
N SER A 229 14.13 -23.70 -0.93
CA SER A 229 14.30 -24.03 -2.35
C SER A 229 13.75 -23.12 -3.47
N ARG A 230 14.67 -22.86 -4.42
CA ARG A 230 14.49 -22.80 -5.90
C ARG A 230 14.09 -21.54 -6.65
N TRP A 231 14.16 -20.34 -6.07
CA TRP A 231 14.04 -19.11 -6.86
C TRP A 231 15.32 -18.28 -6.76
N ALA A 232 16.23 -18.49 -7.71
CA ALA A 232 17.41 -17.69 -7.89
C ALA A 232 17.04 -16.32 -8.49
N THR A 233 17.66 -15.30 -7.93
CA THR A 233 17.54 -13.87 -8.18
C THR A 233 17.67 -13.49 -9.67
N MET A 234 16.71 -12.75 -10.22
CA MET A 234 16.93 -11.93 -11.43
C MET A 234 17.45 -10.56 -11.00
N SER A 235 18.77 -10.44 -10.84
CA SER A 235 19.45 -9.14 -10.94
C SER A 235 20.22 -9.10 -12.25
N GLY A 236 19.75 -8.27 -13.18
CA GLY A 236 20.43 -7.98 -14.42
C GLY A 236 21.69 -7.15 -14.16
N SER A 237 22.80 -7.82 -13.81
CA SER A 237 24.13 -7.26 -14.00
C SER A 237 25.08 -8.38 -14.44
N THR A 238 25.55 -8.26 -15.68
CA THR A 238 26.45 -9.20 -16.35
C THR A 238 27.84 -9.13 -15.73
N LYS A 239 28.09 -9.88 -14.66
CA LYS A 239 29.45 -10.30 -14.27
C LYS A 239 29.46 -11.77 -13.87
N ARG A 240 29.94 -12.58 -14.83
CA ARG A 240 30.46 -13.96 -14.76
C ARG A 240 30.37 -14.63 -13.37
N ARG A 241 29.54 -15.68 -13.25
CA ARG A 241 29.75 -16.76 -12.27
C ARG A 241 29.53 -18.11 -12.94
N ALA A 242 30.48 -19.02 -12.70
CA ALA A 242 30.56 -20.37 -13.23
C ALA A 242 29.45 -21.28 -12.67
N PRO A 243 29.07 -22.35 -13.40
CA PRO A 243 28.01 -23.25 -12.96
C PRO A 243 28.51 -24.14 -11.82
N CYS A 244 27.80 -24.15 -10.69
CA CYS A 244 28.10 -25.01 -9.56
C CYS A 244 27.65 -26.44 -9.86
N SER A 245 28.61 -27.36 -9.99
CA SER A 245 28.42 -28.80 -10.07
C SER A 245 27.99 -29.38 -8.72
N THR A 246 27.00 -30.26 -8.77
CA THR A 246 26.67 -31.36 -7.84
C THR A 246 27.60 -31.59 -6.63
N ASN A 247 27.06 -31.47 -5.40
CA ASN A 247 26.94 -32.56 -4.42
C ASN A 247 26.48 -32.07 -3.03
N TRP A 248 25.43 -32.72 -2.52
CA TRP A 248 25.12 -33.13 -1.14
C TRP A 248 25.82 -32.44 0.05
N CYS A 249 25.02 -31.93 1.02
CA CYS A 249 25.05 -32.35 2.45
C CYS A 249 24.01 -31.58 3.32
N PRO A 250 23.64 -32.09 4.51
CA PRO A 250 22.26 -32.18 5.00
C PRO A 250 21.84 -31.10 6.01
N CYS A 251 20.53 -30.92 6.17
CA CYS A 251 19.88 -30.12 7.22
C CYS A 251 20.03 -30.79 8.61
N PRO A 252 20.41 -30.06 9.66
CA PRO A 252 20.08 -30.43 11.03
C PRO A 252 18.72 -29.84 11.41
N ILE A 253 17.86 -30.71 11.93
CA ILE A 253 16.63 -30.37 12.65
C ILE A 253 17.03 -29.88 14.05
N ALA A 254 16.62 -28.67 14.42
CA ALA A 254 16.33 -28.24 15.78
C ALA A 254 15.48 -26.96 15.73
#